data_AF-A0A5A7RV82-F1
#
_entry.id   AF-A0A5A7RV82-F1
#
_cell.length_a   1.000
_cell.length_b   1.000
_cell.length_c   1.000
_cell.angle_alpha   90.00
_cell.angle_beta   90.00
_cell.angle_gamma   90.00
#
_symmetry.space_group_name_H-M   'P 1'
#
loop_
_entity.id
_entity.type
_entity.pdbx_description
1 polymer ?
#
loop_
_entity_poly.entity_id
_entity_poly.type
_entity_poly.pdbx_seq_one_letter_code
_entity_poly.pdbx_strand_id
1 'polypeptide(L)' 'MGKGTPSKSGGKKTHIICRRCGRHAYHIRKKRCAACGFGETKRLRTYNWNKRH' A
#
# COMPACT_ATOMS: atom_id res chain seq x y z
N MET A 1 0.67 7.34 28.06
CA MET A 1 0.04 6.79 26.84
C MET A 1 0.57 5.38 26.61
N GLY A 2 -0.28 4.35 26.69
CA GLY A 2 0.14 2.95 26.59
C GLY A 2 0.17 2.44 25.14
N LYS A 3 1.26 1.79 24.73
CA LYS A 3 1.34 1.02 23.48
C LYS A 3 0.56 -0.28 23.67
N GLY A 4 -0.48 -0.55 22.88
CA GLY A 4 -1.28 -1.78 23.01
C GLY A 4 -2.77 -1.59 22.71
N THR A 5 -3.64 -2.35 23.38
CA THR A 5 -5.11 -2.27 23.27
C THR A 5 -5.67 -0.84 23.32
N PRO A 6 -5.25 0.06 24.25
CA PRO A 6 -5.76 1.43 24.27
C PRO A 6 -5.36 2.27 23.03
N SER A 7 -4.37 1.83 22.25
CA SER A 7 -3.93 2.47 21.00
C SER A 7 -4.52 1.85 19.73
N LYS A 8 -5.33 0.78 19.84
CA LYS A 8 -5.87 0.04 18.67
C LYS A 8 -7.12 0.69 18.06
N SER A 9 -7.85 1.47 18.84
CA SER A 9 -9.07 2.18 18.42
C SER A 9 -8.73 3.51 17.75
N GLY A 10 -8.21 3.47 16.52
CA GLY A 10 -7.98 4.70 15.76
C GLY A 10 -7.07 4.51 14.55
N GLY A 11 -7.60 4.81 13.37
CA GLY A 11 -6.79 4.89 12.16
C GLY A 11 -7.61 5.31 10.94
N LYS A 12 -7.15 6.33 10.22
CA LYS A 12 -7.69 6.67 8.89
C LYS A 12 -7.22 5.61 7.89
N LYS A 13 -8.07 5.29 6.90
CA LYS A 13 -7.68 4.38 5.81
C LYS A 13 -6.48 4.96 5.04
N THR A 14 -5.43 4.17 4.92
CA THR A 14 -4.20 4.56 4.21
C THR A 14 -4.15 3.98 2.81
N HIS A 15 -4.54 2.71 2.66
CA HIS A 15 -4.53 1.98 1.40
C HIS A 15 -5.96 1.66 0.94
N ILE A 16 -6.19 1.65 -0.37
CA ILE A 16 -7.43 1.23 -1.05
C ILE A 16 -7.09 0.30 -2.23
N ILE A 17 -8.12 -0.21 -2.91
CA ILE A 17 -7.97 -0.99 -4.13
C ILE A 17 -7.28 -0.16 -5.22
N CYS A 18 -6.21 -0.71 -5.78
CA CYS A 18 -5.48 -0.12 -6.88
C CYS A 18 -6.19 -0.37 -8.21
N ARG A 19 -6.53 0.71 -8.93
CA ARG A 19 -7.16 0.63 -10.25
C ARG A 19 -6.32 -0.07 -11.33
N ARG A 20 -5.00 -0.20 -11.15
CA ARG A 20 -4.10 -0.87 -12.11
C ARG A 20 -3.98 -2.37 -11.87
N CYS A 21 -3.78 -2.79 -10.62
CA CYS A 21 -3.44 -4.18 -10.29
C CYS A 21 -4.47 -4.90 -9.40
N GLY A 22 -5.58 -4.26 -9.04
CA GLY A 22 -6.66 -4.84 -8.23
C GLY A 22 -6.32 -5.06 -6.75
N ARG A 23 -5.06 -4.91 -6.32
CA ARG A 23 -4.65 -5.13 -4.92
C ARG A 23 -5.03 -3.96 -4.02
N HIS A 24 -5.34 -4.25 -2.76
CA HIS A 24 -5.59 -3.25 -1.72
C HIS A 24 -4.30 -2.57 -1.21
N ALA A 25 -3.59 -1.92 -2.14
CA ALA A 25 -2.24 -1.39 -1.93
C ALA A 25 -2.05 0.03 -2.48
N TYR A 26 -3.12 0.70 -2.94
CA TYR A 26 -3.03 2.08 -3.40
C TYR A 26 -3.12 3.06 -2.24
N HIS A 27 -2.06 3.82 -2.00
CA HIS A 27 -1.97 4.77 -0.91
C HIS A 27 -2.70 6.07 -1.26
N ILE A 28 -3.74 6.42 -0.50
CA ILE A 28 -4.64 7.54 -0.82
C ILE A 28 -3.90 8.89 -0.78
N ARG A 29 -3.11 9.13 0.29
CA ARG A 29 -2.40 10.40 0.47
C ARG A 29 -1.22 10.59 -0.49
N LYS A 30 -0.40 9.55 -0.67
CA LYS A 30 0.79 9.58 -1.53
C LYS A 30 0.49 9.31 -3.01
N LYS A 31 -0.77 9.01 -3.34
CA LYS A 31 -1.26 8.73 -4.70
C LYS A 31 -0.48 7.64 -5.45
N ARG A 32 0.13 6.69 -4.72
CA ARG A 32 0.98 5.63 -5.29
C ARG A 32 0.60 4.24 -4.80
N CYS A 33 0.77 3.22 -5.63
CA CYS A 33 0.53 1.82 -5.27
C CYS A 33 1.81 1.13 -4.80
N ALA A 34 1.79 0.62 -3.57
CA ALA A 34 2.91 -0.11 -2.98
C ALA A 34 3.17 -1.48 -3.64
N ALA A 35 2.17 -2.02 -4.35
CA ALA A 35 2.31 -3.31 -5.01
C ALA A 35 2.87 -3.19 -6.44
N CYS A 36 2.24 -2.38 -7.30
CA CYS A 36 2.58 -2.33 -8.71
C CYS A 36 3.26 -1.02 -9.16
N GLY A 37 3.44 -0.05 -8.27
CA GLY A 37 4.03 1.26 -8.61
C GLY A 37 3.06 2.24 -9.28
N PHE A 38 1.77 1.92 -9.41
CA PHE A 38 0.77 2.83 -10.01
C PHE A 38 0.76 4.21 -9.34
N GLY A 39 0.97 5.27 -10.12
CA GLY A 39 1.08 6.65 -9.65
C GLY A 39 2.51 7.15 -9.44
N GLU A 40 3.49 6.24 -9.31
CA GLU A 40 4.91 6.57 -9.21
C GLU A 40 5.66 6.21 -10.50
N THR A 41 5.36 5.04 -11.08
CA THR A 41 6.03 4.53 -12.28
C THR A 41 5.03 4.13 -13.37
N LYS A 42 5.45 4.28 -14.63
CA LYS A 42 4.74 3.74 -15.79
C LYS A 42 4.86 2.21 -15.86
N ARG A 43 6.05 1.67 -15.57
CA ARG A 43 6.31 0.21 -15.52
C ARG A 43 5.79 -0.42 -14.22
N LEU A 44 5.57 -1.73 -14.26
CA LEU A 44 5.24 -2.51 -13.08
C LEU A 44 6.43 -2.54 -12.11
N ARG A 45 6.14 -2.31 -10.83
CA ARG A 45 7.12 -2.41 -9.75
C ARG A 45 7.52 -3.87 -9.53
N THR A 46 8.77 -4.20 -9.81
CA THR A 46 9.40 -5.48 -9.56
C THR A 46 10.73 -5.26 -8.83
N TYR A 47 11.12 -6.23 -8.00
CA TYR A 47 12.42 -6.21 -7.31
C TYR A 47 13.04 -7.59 -7.41
N ASN A 48 14.37 -7.65 -7.57
CA ASN A 48 15.09 -8.92 -7.70
C ASN A 48 14.98 -9.80 -6.44
N TRP A 49 14.84 -9.19 -5.26
CA TRP A 49 14.62 -9.92 -4.00
C TRP A 49 13.18 -10.40 -3.81
N ASN A 50 12.22 -9.82 -4.53
CA ASN A 50 10.81 -10.14 -4.39
C ASN A 50 10.42 -11.25 -5.39
N LYS A 51 10.96 -12.45 -5.17
CA LYS A 51 10.54 -13.65 -5.89
C LYS A 51 9.16 -14.05 -5.37
N ARG A 52 8.13 -13.84 -6.19
CA ARG A 52 6.80 -14.37 -5.91
C ARG A 52 6.82 -15.85 -6.29
N HIS A 53 6.78 -16.71 -5.27
CA HIS A 53 6.37 -18.10 -5.45
C HIS A 53 4.87 -18.16 -5.78
#